data_AF-A0A7Y6D8T7-F1
#
_entry.id   AF-A0A7Y6D8T7-F1
#
_cell.length_a   1.000
_cell.length_b   1.000
_cell.length_c   1.000
_cell.angle_alpha   90.00
_cell.angle_beta   90.00
_cell.angle_gamma   90.00
#
_symmetry.space_group_name_H-M   'P 1'
#
loop_
_entity.id
_entity.type
_entity.pdbx_description
1 polymer ?
#
loop_
_entity_poly.entity_id
_entity_poly.type
_entity_poly.pdbx_seq_one_letter_code
_entity_poly.pdbx_strand_id
1 'polypeptide(L)'
;MVALLLRLTLLVTLPFVLLLFMTPMPGIDPAWDFANGAGFLAGILLAALFIYSGRPLSEPYYDGKFFMNLHRDLGYAATLLLALHVGVLLISEPQVVDYLKPSATWPMLSGTLATLLLLVLVPTSLSAVRKKLWRNHRHFKLWHYGLGALMLVLVSVHMLSAGFYTAALWKWFFWVGLIGAAILRPLLPRAALVRGGGSRRRHTASYASWLCAGMVVIAITLALGYSLLANSDLPL
;
A
#
# COMPACT_ATOMS: atom_id res chain seq x y z
N MET A 1 -6.38 20.35 -4.45
CA MET A 1 -6.59 19.03 -5.06
C MET A 1 -5.40 18.61 -5.89
N VAL A 2 -5.00 19.38 -6.91
CA VAL A 2 -3.84 19.09 -7.79
C VAL A 2 -2.58 18.70 -7.01
N ALA A 3 -2.14 19.52 -6.04
CA ALA A 3 -0.95 19.20 -5.25
C ALA A 3 -1.04 17.87 -4.46
N LEU A 4 -2.22 17.52 -3.95
CA LEU A 4 -2.42 16.25 -3.25
C LEU A 4 -2.39 15.08 -4.22
N LEU A 5 -3.05 15.23 -5.38
CA LEU A 5 -3.04 14.24 -6.44
C LEU A 5 -1.60 14.00 -6.92
N LEU A 6 -0.84 15.04 -7.26
CA LEU A 6 0.56 14.94 -7.65
C LEU A 6 1.41 14.25 -6.58
N ARG A 7 1.29 14.64 -5.31
CA ARG A 7 2.03 13.99 -4.22
C ARG A 7 1.69 12.51 -4.08
N LEU A 8 0.41 12.15 -4.16
CA LEU A 8 -0.03 10.76 -4.02
C LEU A 8 0.39 9.92 -5.24
N THR A 9 0.25 10.47 -6.45
CA THR A 9 0.74 9.85 -7.68
C THR A 9 2.24 9.61 -7.57
N LEU A 10 3.05 10.63 -7.27
CA LEU A 10 4.49 10.48 -7.12
C LEU A 10 4.88 9.47 -6.03
N LEU A 11 4.18 9.51 -4.88
CA LEU A 11 4.44 8.57 -3.78
C LEU A 11 4.19 7.12 -4.17
N VAL A 12 3.29 6.86 -5.14
CA VAL A 12 2.98 5.52 -5.62
C VAL A 12 3.83 5.13 -6.82
N THR A 13 3.92 5.99 -7.83
CA THR A 13 4.55 5.67 -9.11
C THR A 13 6.07 5.66 -9.01
N LEU A 14 6.68 6.60 -8.26
CA LEU A 14 8.13 6.68 -8.15
C LEU A 14 8.76 5.41 -7.54
N PRO A 15 8.33 4.91 -6.35
CA PRO A 15 8.91 3.68 -5.82
C PRO A 15 8.63 2.47 -6.70
N PHE A 16 7.48 2.40 -7.36
CA PHE A 16 7.18 1.32 -8.30
C PHE A 16 8.15 1.31 -9.49
N VAL A 17 8.34 2.48 -10.12
CA VAL A 17 9.26 2.64 -11.25
C VAL A 17 10.70 2.33 -10.83
N LEU A 18 11.15 2.88 -9.70
CA LEU A 18 12.49 2.61 -9.19
C LEU A 18 12.68 1.10 -8.94
N LEU A 19 11.75 0.43 -8.27
CA LEU A 19 11.93 -0.99 -7.92
C LEU A 19 11.90 -1.92 -9.14
N LEU A 20 11.05 -1.67 -10.14
CA LEU A 20 10.84 -2.61 -11.24
C LEU A 20 11.55 -2.24 -12.55
N PHE A 21 11.84 -0.96 -12.80
CA PHE A 21 12.45 -0.52 -14.07
C PHE A 21 13.92 -0.11 -13.92
N MET A 22 14.41 0.23 -12.72
CA MET A 22 15.84 0.43 -12.51
C MET A 22 16.46 -0.94 -12.20
N THR A 23 17.44 -1.38 -13.00
CA THR A 23 17.95 -2.77 -12.98
C THR A 23 16.80 -3.79 -13.13
N PRO A 24 16.13 -3.79 -14.30
CA PRO A 24 14.97 -4.65 -14.54
C PRO A 24 15.39 -6.12 -14.62
N MET A 25 14.46 -7.01 -14.26
CA MET A 25 14.58 -8.45 -14.50
C MET A 25 13.79 -8.81 -15.76
N PRO A 26 14.18 -9.87 -16.48
CA PRO A 26 13.37 -10.38 -17.57
C PRO A 26 11.98 -10.79 -17.04
N GLY A 27 10.94 -10.54 -17.84
CA GLY A 27 9.61 -11.07 -17.55
C GLY A 27 9.62 -12.59 -17.51
N ILE A 28 8.74 -13.15 -16.69
CA ILE A 28 8.57 -14.60 -16.56
C ILE A 28 7.33 -15.03 -17.35
N ASP A 29 6.21 -14.39 -17.05
CA ASP A 29 4.91 -14.62 -17.65
C ASP A 29 4.05 -13.38 -17.40
N PRO A 30 3.21 -12.93 -18.36
CA PRO A 30 2.39 -11.74 -18.18
C PRO A 30 1.49 -11.77 -16.94
N ALA A 31 0.85 -12.91 -16.62
CA ALA A 31 -0.01 -13.00 -15.44
C ALA A 31 0.81 -12.96 -14.15
N TRP A 32 1.96 -13.66 -14.13
CA TRP A 32 2.91 -13.62 -13.01
C TRP A 32 3.42 -12.20 -12.74
N ASP A 33 3.89 -11.51 -13.78
CA ASP A 33 4.45 -10.16 -13.66
C ASP A 33 3.38 -9.13 -13.32
N PHE A 34 2.16 -9.29 -13.83
CA PHE A 34 1.02 -8.46 -13.44
C PHE A 34 0.70 -8.63 -11.95
N ALA A 35 0.61 -9.89 -11.48
CA ALA A 35 0.30 -10.19 -10.10
C ALA A 35 1.38 -9.63 -9.16
N ASN A 36 2.66 -9.79 -9.49
CA ASN A 36 3.75 -9.21 -8.71
C ASN A 36 3.72 -7.68 -8.74
N GLY A 37 3.48 -7.06 -9.90
CA GLY A 37 3.29 -5.61 -10.01
C GLY A 37 2.15 -5.09 -9.10
N ALA A 38 1.02 -5.79 -9.08
CA ALA A 38 -0.09 -5.49 -8.16
C ALA A 38 0.33 -5.63 -6.68
N GLY A 39 1.11 -6.67 -6.33
CA GLY A 39 1.65 -6.88 -4.99
C GLY A 39 2.59 -5.74 -4.53
N PHE A 40 3.50 -5.29 -5.39
CA PHE A 40 4.37 -4.13 -5.13
C PHE A 40 3.55 -2.86 -4.88
N LEU A 41 2.56 -2.58 -5.73
CA LEU A 41 1.69 -1.41 -5.58
C LEU A 41 0.83 -1.50 -4.32
N ALA A 42 0.35 -2.68 -3.94
CA ALA A 42 -0.32 -2.90 -2.67
C ALA A 42 0.59 -2.54 -1.50
N GLY A 43 1.82 -3.04 -1.47
CA GLY A 43 2.82 -2.71 -0.44
C GLY A 43 3.13 -1.21 -0.36
N ILE A 44 3.28 -0.54 -1.51
CA ILE A 44 3.49 0.91 -1.59
C ILE A 44 2.28 1.68 -1.05
N LEU A 45 1.05 1.29 -1.41
CA LEU A 45 -0.17 1.90 -0.86
C LEU A 45 -0.28 1.69 0.66
N LEU A 46 0.07 0.50 1.16
CA LEU A 46 0.11 0.23 2.60
C LEU A 46 1.11 1.13 3.32
N ALA A 47 2.30 1.38 2.74
CA ALA A 47 3.25 2.35 3.28
C ALA A 47 2.67 3.80 3.23
N ALA A 48 2.01 4.16 2.13
CA ALA A 48 1.41 5.48 1.96
C ALA A 48 0.29 5.77 2.99
N LEU A 49 -0.41 4.75 3.50
CA LEU A 49 -1.42 4.92 4.55
C LEU A 49 -0.85 5.46 5.87
N PHE A 50 0.43 5.23 6.16
CA PHE A 50 1.10 5.81 7.32
C PHE A 50 1.39 7.31 7.14
N ILE A 51 1.67 7.72 5.90
CA ILE A 51 1.88 9.13 5.55
C ILE A 51 0.54 9.87 5.57
N TYR A 52 -0.45 9.34 4.84
CA TYR A 52 -1.82 9.83 4.81
C TYR A 52 -2.67 9.16 5.89
N SER A 53 -2.23 9.31 7.14
CA SER A 53 -3.06 9.00 8.31
C SER A 53 -4.40 9.73 8.19
N GLY A 54 -5.53 9.17 8.65
CA GLY A 54 -6.87 9.81 8.61
C GLY A 54 -7.02 11.15 9.35
N ARG A 55 -5.91 11.81 9.72
CA ARG A 55 -5.79 13.13 10.32
C ARG A 55 -5.66 14.20 9.22
N PRO A 56 -6.21 15.41 9.45
CA PRO A 56 -6.09 16.51 8.49
C PRO A 56 -4.65 16.99 8.28
N LEU A 57 -4.38 17.51 7.08
CA LEU A 57 -3.15 18.22 6.70
C LEU A 57 -3.39 19.73 6.67
N SER A 58 -2.33 20.52 6.83
CA SER A 58 -2.37 21.98 6.61
C SER A 58 -2.65 22.30 5.14
N GLU A 59 -2.10 21.50 4.23
CA GLU A 59 -2.25 21.66 2.79
C GLU A 59 -2.51 20.31 2.09
N PRO A 60 -3.67 20.14 1.43
CA PRO A 60 -4.79 21.08 1.34
C PRO A 60 -5.59 21.20 2.65
N TYR A 61 -6.11 22.39 2.95
CA TYR A 61 -6.91 22.66 4.15
C TYR A 61 -8.36 22.13 4.03
N TYR A 62 -8.50 20.80 3.97
CA TYR A 62 -9.78 20.10 3.84
C TYR A 62 -10.35 19.67 5.18
N ASP A 63 -11.59 19.18 5.18
CA ASP A 63 -12.18 18.63 6.38
C ASP A 63 -11.53 17.30 6.82
N GLY A 64 -11.66 16.95 8.09
CA GLY A 64 -11.10 15.71 8.62
C GLY A 64 -11.79 14.47 8.04
N LYS A 65 -13.02 14.62 7.52
CA LYS A 65 -13.75 13.52 6.89
C LYS A 65 -13.10 13.14 5.57
N PHE A 66 -12.59 14.10 4.80
CA PHE A 66 -11.81 13.85 3.60
C PHE A 66 -10.64 12.90 3.87
N PHE A 67 -9.78 13.22 4.85
CA PHE A 67 -8.60 12.40 5.14
C PHE A 67 -8.95 11.05 5.74
N MET A 68 -10.00 10.98 6.57
CA MET A 68 -10.50 9.72 7.10
C MET A 68 -11.02 8.80 5.98
N ASN A 69 -11.78 9.36 5.03
CA ASN A 69 -12.27 8.62 3.88
C ASN A 69 -11.13 8.23 2.95
N LEU A 70 -10.17 9.13 2.70
CA LEU A 70 -9.00 8.83 1.87
C LEU A 70 -8.20 7.65 2.45
N HIS A 71 -7.91 7.67 3.75
CA HIS A 71 -7.20 6.58 4.42
C HIS A 71 -7.98 5.26 4.33
N ARG A 72 -9.29 5.29 4.56
CA ARG A 72 -10.15 4.11 4.43
C ARG A 72 -10.17 3.57 2.99
N ASP A 73 -10.41 4.44 2.03
CA ASP A 73 -10.58 4.07 0.62
C ASP A 73 -9.26 3.56 0.04
N LEU A 74 -8.11 4.17 0.40
CA LEU A 74 -6.78 3.65 0.07
C LEU A 74 -6.51 2.29 0.72
N GLY A 75 -7.02 2.03 1.92
CA GLY A 75 -6.98 0.72 2.55
C GLY A 75 -7.75 -0.33 1.75
N TYR A 76 -8.92 0.02 1.21
CA TYR A 76 -9.66 -0.86 0.29
C TYR A 76 -8.93 -1.05 -1.04
N ALA A 77 -8.31 0.00 -1.59
CA ALA A 77 -7.51 -0.09 -2.81
C ALA A 77 -6.32 -1.06 -2.63
N ALA A 78 -5.57 -0.94 -1.52
CA ALA A 78 -4.49 -1.86 -1.20
C ALA A 78 -4.98 -3.30 -1.04
N THR A 79 -6.16 -3.48 -0.41
CA THR A 79 -6.80 -4.80 -0.27
C THR A 79 -7.19 -5.39 -1.62
N LEU A 80 -7.74 -4.57 -2.53
CA LEU A 80 -8.07 -4.99 -3.89
C LEU A 80 -6.82 -5.43 -4.66
N LEU A 81 -5.75 -4.64 -4.62
CA LEU A 81 -4.49 -5.00 -5.28
C LEU A 81 -3.86 -6.27 -4.69
N LEU A 82 -3.95 -6.46 -3.37
CA LEU A 82 -3.53 -7.71 -2.74
C LEU A 82 -4.40 -8.90 -3.20
N ALA A 83 -5.71 -8.71 -3.31
CA ALA A 83 -6.60 -9.74 -3.81
C ALA A 83 -6.31 -10.09 -5.28
N LEU A 84 -5.96 -9.10 -6.12
CA LEU A 84 -5.49 -9.34 -7.48
C LEU A 84 -4.15 -10.10 -7.48
N HIS A 85 -3.19 -9.68 -6.66
CA HIS A 85 -1.90 -10.37 -6.52
C HIS A 85 -2.08 -11.86 -6.18
N VAL A 86 -2.79 -12.17 -5.09
CA VAL A 86 -2.99 -13.55 -4.63
C VAL A 86 -3.91 -14.32 -5.59
N GLY A 87 -5.01 -13.70 -6.01
CA GLY A 87 -6.02 -14.35 -6.84
C GLY A 87 -5.51 -14.72 -8.23
N VAL A 88 -4.75 -13.83 -8.88
CA VAL A 88 -4.13 -14.13 -10.17
C VAL A 88 -3.13 -15.26 -10.02
N LEU A 89 -2.22 -15.21 -9.03
CA LEU A 89 -1.24 -16.28 -8.81
C LEU A 89 -1.88 -17.64 -8.54
N LEU A 90 -2.96 -17.71 -7.74
CA LEU A 90 -3.64 -18.98 -7.48
C LEU A 90 -4.35 -19.56 -8.71
N ILE A 91 -4.76 -18.71 -9.66
CA ILE A 91 -5.43 -19.14 -10.89
C ILE A 91 -4.40 -19.53 -11.96
N SER A 92 -3.36 -18.71 -12.15
CA SER A 92 -2.36 -18.94 -13.19
C SER A 92 -1.32 -19.98 -12.80
N GLU A 93 -0.98 -20.09 -11.51
CA GLU A 93 0.03 -20.99 -10.96
C GLU A 93 -0.55 -21.76 -9.76
N PRO A 94 -1.38 -22.80 -9.97
CA PRO A 94 -2.09 -23.49 -8.88
C PRO A 94 -1.18 -24.06 -7.78
N GLN A 95 0.08 -24.35 -8.10
CA GLN A 95 1.10 -24.82 -7.15
C GLN A 95 1.40 -23.80 -6.05
N VAL A 96 1.08 -22.50 -6.26
CA VAL A 96 1.21 -21.44 -5.25
C VAL A 96 0.38 -21.73 -4.00
N VAL A 97 -0.65 -22.59 -4.08
CA VAL A 97 -1.42 -23.02 -2.90
C VAL A 97 -0.54 -23.68 -1.83
N ASP A 98 0.55 -24.33 -2.22
CA ASP A 98 1.49 -24.96 -1.28
C ASP A 98 2.23 -23.92 -0.44
N TYR A 99 2.40 -22.69 -0.94
CA TYR A 99 3.01 -21.58 -0.20
C TYR A 99 2.09 -20.99 0.88
N LEU A 100 0.82 -21.40 0.93
CA LEU A 100 -0.09 -21.04 2.01
C LEU A 100 0.00 -21.97 3.23
N LYS A 101 0.71 -23.10 3.09
CA LYS A 101 0.86 -24.10 4.17
C LYS A 101 1.91 -23.63 5.19
N PRO A 102 1.79 -24.03 6.48
CA PRO A 102 2.81 -23.73 7.50
C PRO A 102 4.22 -24.24 7.18
N SER A 103 4.36 -25.19 6.25
CA SER A 103 5.63 -25.72 5.77
C SER A 103 6.32 -24.85 4.72
N ALA A 104 5.69 -23.76 4.29
CA ALA A 104 6.25 -22.84 3.30
C ALA A 104 7.52 -22.14 3.83
N THR A 105 8.32 -21.59 2.92
CA THR A 105 9.50 -20.83 3.29
C THR A 105 9.11 -19.55 4.06
N TRP A 106 10.01 -19.05 4.91
CA TRP A 106 9.78 -17.83 5.69
C TRP A 106 9.31 -16.62 4.88
N PRO A 107 9.83 -16.33 3.67
CA PRO A 107 9.32 -15.25 2.84
C PRO A 107 7.83 -15.41 2.51
N MET A 108 7.39 -16.63 2.19
CA MET A 108 5.99 -16.90 1.87
C MET A 108 5.12 -16.79 3.11
N LEU A 109 5.55 -17.38 4.24
CA LEU A 109 4.84 -17.26 5.52
C LEU A 109 4.66 -15.81 5.96
N SER A 110 5.65 -14.94 5.73
CA SER A 110 5.50 -13.51 6.03
C SER A 110 4.44 -12.82 5.15
N GLY A 111 4.33 -13.19 3.87
CA GLY A 111 3.28 -12.68 2.99
C GLY A 111 1.89 -13.16 3.41
N THR A 112 1.77 -14.44 3.79
CA THR A 112 0.53 -15.02 4.33
C THR A 112 0.13 -14.32 5.62
N LEU A 113 1.04 -14.15 6.57
CA LEU A 113 0.74 -13.49 7.84
C LEU A 113 0.37 -12.01 7.66
N ALA A 114 1.07 -11.30 6.76
CA ALA A 114 0.70 -9.93 6.40
C ALA A 114 -0.71 -9.83 5.81
N THR A 115 -1.07 -10.78 4.93
CA THR A 115 -2.40 -10.88 4.33
C THR A 115 -3.47 -11.10 5.40
N LEU A 116 -3.25 -12.04 6.31
CA LEU A 116 -4.15 -12.29 7.44
C LEU A 116 -4.31 -11.05 8.34
N LEU A 117 -3.22 -10.35 8.62
CA LEU A 117 -3.26 -9.09 9.37
C LEU A 117 -4.10 -8.03 8.64
N LEU A 118 -3.96 -7.88 7.32
CA LEU A 118 -4.79 -6.94 6.56
C LEU A 118 -6.28 -7.32 6.61
N LEU A 119 -6.59 -8.62 6.46
CA LEU A 119 -7.95 -9.15 6.55
C LEU A 119 -8.56 -8.98 7.95
N VAL A 120 -7.76 -8.85 9.00
CA VAL A 120 -8.22 -8.48 10.35
C VAL A 120 -8.34 -6.97 10.50
N LEU A 121 -7.34 -6.22 10.04
CA LEU A 121 -7.25 -4.76 10.20
C LEU A 121 -8.39 -4.03 9.49
N VAL A 122 -8.74 -4.43 8.27
CA VAL A 122 -9.77 -3.75 7.47
C VAL A 122 -11.16 -3.85 8.14
N PRO A 123 -11.68 -5.05 8.47
CA PRO A 123 -12.99 -5.17 9.14
C PRO A 123 -13.00 -4.57 10.53
N THR A 124 -11.96 -4.76 11.34
CA THR A 124 -11.90 -4.20 12.70
C THR A 124 -11.81 -2.67 12.72
N SER A 125 -11.44 -2.05 11.60
CA SER A 125 -11.41 -0.60 11.42
C SER A 125 -12.76 0.01 11.01
N LEU A 126 -13.72 -0.80 10.56
CA LEU A 126 -15.06 -0.34 10.22
C LEU A 126 -15.75 0.26 11.45
N SER A 127 -16.42 1.41 11.27
CA SER A 127 -17.03 2.16 12.38
C SER A 127 -17.98 1.30 13.22
N ALA A 128 -18.76 0.43 12.60
CA ALA A 128 -19.71 -0.47 13.26
C ALA A 128 -19.02 -1.54 14.13
N VAL A 129 -17.89 -2.08 13.67
CA VAL A 129 -17.13 -3.12 14.39
C VAL A 129 -16.24 -2.47 15.45
N ARG A 130 -15.49 -1.43 15.06
CA ARG A 130 -14.56 -0.70 15.92
C ARG A 130 -15.23 -0.20 17.21
N LYS A 131 -16.42 0.39 17.10
CA LYS A 131 -17.16 0.92 18.27
C LYS A 131 -17.62 -0.18 19.24
N LYS A 132 -17.81 -1.41 18.75
CA LYS A 132 -18.17 -2.57 19.57
C LYS A 132 -16.94 -3.20 20.23
N LEU A 133 -15.84 -3.33 19.48
CA LEU A 133 -14.62 -3.99 19.94
C LEU A 133 -13.81 -3.10 20.89
N TRP A 134 -13.76 -1.79 20.64
CA TRP A 134 -12.89 -0.87 21.38
C TRP A 134 -13.71 0.15 22.16
N ARG A 135 -13.74 -0.01 23.49
CA ARG A 135 -14.36 0.96 24.41
C ARG A 135 -13.62 2.31 24.42
N ASN A 136 -12.31 2.30 24.17
CA ASN A 136 -11.47 3.50 24.16
C ASN A 136 -10.79 3.67 22.79
N HIS A 137 -10.98 4.83 22.17
CA HIS A 137 -10.37 5.18 20.90
C HIS A 137 -8.82 5.17 20.94
N ARG A 138 -8.21 5.43 22.11
CA ARG A 138 -6.75 5.36 22.29
C ARG A 138 -6.22 3.93 22.11
N HIS A 139 -6.92 2.92 22.66
CA HIS A 139 -6.54 1.52 22.49
C HIS A 139 -6.66 1.07 21.03
N PHE A 140 -7.76 1.44 20.36
CA PHE A 140 -7.90 1.19 18.93
C PHE A 140 -6.72 1.76 18.14
N LYS A 141 -6.35 3.02 18.39
CA LYS A 141 -5.23 3.67 17.70
C LYS A 141 -3.90 2.94 17.93
N LEU A 142 -3.63 2.54 19.17
CA LEU A 142 -2.39 1.84 19.52
C LEU A 142 -2.31 0.48 18.80
N TRP A 143 -3.35 -0.34 18.91
CA TRP A 143 -3.39 -1.66 18.29
C TRP A 143 -3.41 -1.60 16.76
N HIS A 144 -4.22 -0.71 16.18
CA HIS A 144 -4.27 -0.53 14.73
C HIS A 144 -2.92 -0.08 14.17
N TYR A 145 -2.23 0.85 14.85
CA TYR A 145 -0.88 1.26 14.45
C TYR A 145 0.14 0.13 14.62
N GLY A 146 0.17 -0.54 15.78
CA GLY A 146 1.14 -1.61 16.06
C GLY A 146 1.00 -2.80 15.10
N LEU A 147 -0.23 -3.27 14.89
CA LEU A 147 -0.50 -4.36 13.94
C LEU A 147 -0.25 -3.92 12.49
N GLY A 148 -0.58 -2.68 12.14
CA GLY A 148 -0.24 -2.13 10.82
C GLY A 148 1.27 -2.06 10.58
N ALA A 149 2.04 -1.65 11.59
CA ALA A 149 3.50 -1.57 11.47
C ALA A 149 4.12 -2.96 11.34
N LEU A 150 3.65 -3.93 12.15
CA LEU A 150 4.04 -5.33 12.01
C LEU A 150 3.71 -5.89 10.62
N MET A 151 2.50 -5.63 10.12
CA MET A 151 2.10 -6.01 8.76
C MET A 151 3.06 -5.42 7.71
N LEU A 152 3.44 -4.15 7.83
CA LEU A 152 4.33 -3.50 6.87
C LEU A 152 5.77 -4.08 6.90
N VAL A 153 6.24 -4.48 8.08
CA VAL A 153 7.51 -5.23 8.23
C VAL A 153 7.40 -6.59 7.55
N LEU A 154 6.32 -7.34 7.78
CA LEU A 154 6.11 -8.66 7.16
C LEU A 154 6.01 -8.57 5.63
N VAL A 155 5.31 -7.57 5.10
CA VAL A 155 5.30 -7.26 3.65
C VAL A 155 6.73 -7.02 3.14
N SER A 156 7.54 -6.29 3.90
CA SER A 156 8.92 -6.00 3.52
C SER A 156 9.80 -7.24 3.51
N VAL A 157 9.66 -8.11 4.51
CA VAL A 157 10.35 -9.41 4.55
C VAL A 157 9.95 -10.26 3.35
N HIS A 158 8.66 -10.34 3.03
CA HIS A 158 8.14 -11.08 1.88
C HIS A 158 8.76 -10.58 0.56
N MET A 159 8.70 -9.27 0.31
CA MET A 159 9.14 -8.66 -0.95
C MET A 159 10.66 -8.69 -1.13
N LEU A 160 11.44 -8.43 -0.08
CA LEU A 160 12.90 -8.42 -0.17
C LEU A 160 13.48 -9.83 -0.22
N SER A 161 12.90 -10.76 0.54
CA SER A 161 13.43 -12.13 0.63
C SER A 161 12.99 -13.02 -0.53
N ALA A 162 11.93 -12.67 -1.26
CA ALA A 162 11.58 -13.33 -2.51
C ALA A 162 12.65 -13.13 -3.60
N GLY A 163 13.38 -12.00 -3.54
CA GLY A 163 14.65 -11.79 -4.23
C GLY A 163 14.58 -11.54 -5.73
N PHE A 164 13.59 -12.06 -6.47
CA PHE A 164 13.59 -11.97 -7.94
C PHE A 164 13.68 -10.51 -8.43
N TYR A 165 12.72 -9.65 -8.08
CA TYR A 165 12.74 -8.23 -8.50
C TYR A 165 13.62 -7.33 -7.61
N THR A 166 14.04 -7.83 -6.44
CA THR A 166 14.60 -7.03 -5.35
C THR A 166 16.04 -7.42 -4.97
N ALA A 167 16.70 -8.33 -5.70
CA ALA A 167 18.04 -8.82 -5.38
C ALA A 167 19.11 -7.72 -5.26
N ALA A 168 18.98 -6.63 -6.03
CA ALA A 168 19.95 -5.55 -6.00
C ALA A 168 19.98 -4.84 -4.62
N LEU A 169 21.16 -4.73 -4.03
CA LEU A 169 21.36 -4.20 -2.68
C LEU A 169 20.81 -2.77 -2.50
N TRP A 170 20.87 -1.93 -3.54
CA TRP A 170 20.31 -0.59 -3.47
C TRP A 170 18.78 -0.60 -3.36
N LYS A 171 18.08 -1.58 -3.96
CA LYS A 171 16.62 -1.76 -3.84
C LYS A 171 16.25 -2.13 -2.40
N TRP A 172 17.10 -2.90 -1.72
CA TRP A 172 16.94 -3.20 -0.29
C TRP A 172 17.00 -1.94 0.56
N PHE A 173 18.08 -1.15 0.44
CA PHE A 173 18.21 0.09 1.20
C PHE A 173 17.10 1.08 0.89
N PHE A 174 16.71 1.21 -0.38
CA PHE A 174 15.59 2.05 -0.80
C PHE A 174 14.29 1.61 -0.12
N TRP A 175 13.94 0.32 -0.19
CA TRP A 175 12.71 -0.21 0.40
C TRP A 175 12.71 -0.09 1.93
N VAL A 176 13.78 -0.50 2.60
CA VAL A 176 13.92 -0.39 4.05
C VAL A 176 13.83 1.07 4.49
N GLY A 177 14.47 1.99 3.76
CA GLY A 177 14.39 3.42 4.02
C GLY A 177 12.97 3.97 3.88
N LEU A 178 12.26 3.58 2.81
CA LEU A 178 10.87 3.96 2.56
C LEU A 178 9.93 3.46 3.68
N ILE A 179 10.06 2.19 4.07
CA ILE A 179 9.24 1.57 5.11
C ILE A 179 9.56 2.14 6.49
N GLY A 180 10.84 2.33 6.80
CA GLY A 180 11.27 3.00 8.03
C GLY A 180 10.71 4.42 8.12
N ALA A 181 10.82 5.20 7.04
CA ALA A 181 10.25 6.54 6.98
C ALA A 181 8.73 6.54 7.16
N ALA A 182 8.02 5.58 6.53
CA ALA A 182 6.58 5.43 6.67
C ALA A 182 6.17 5.13 8.12
N ILE A 183 6.81 4.16 8.78
CA ILE A 183 6.51 3.77 10.17
C ILE A 183 6.81 4.90 11.16
N LEU A 184 7.93 5.61 10.97
CA LEU A 184 8.36 6.70 11.85
C LEU A 184 7.49 7.95 11.69
N ARG A 185 6.97 8.24 10.49
CA ARG A 185 6.27 9.49 10.18
C ARG A 185 5.09 9.81 11.13
N PRO A 186 4.21 8.86 11.51
CA PRO A 186 3.15 9.11 12.49
C PRO A 186 3.62 9.40 13.93
N LEU A 187 4.85 9.00 14.28
CA LEU A 187 5.43 9.17 15.61
C LEU A 187 6.12 10.53 15.78
N LEU A 188 6.52 11.16 14.68
CA LEU A 188 7.17 12.46 14.71
C LEU A 188 6.21 13.58 15.17
N PRO A 189 6.71 14.57 15.93
CA PRO A 189 5.95 15.78 16.26
C PRO A 189 5.43 16.43 14.98
N ARG A 190 4.14 16.80 14.96
CA ARG A 190 3.58 17.57 13.86
C ARG A 190 3.60 19.05 14.22
N ALA A 191 3.98 19.87 13.25
CA ALA A 191 3.70 21.29 13.30
C ALA A 191 2.20 21.51 13.55
N ALA A 192 1.88 22.55 14.33
CA ALA A 192 0.50 22.95 14.53
C ALA A 192 -0.17 23.15 13.16
N LEU A 193 -1.45 22.77 13.04
CA LEU A 193 -2.22 23.03 11.84
C LEU A 193 -2.36 24.55 11.68
N VAL A 194 -1.45 25.15 10.92
CA VAL A 194 -1.57 26.54 10.50
C VAL A 194 -2.80 26.59 9.61
N ARG A 195 -3.81 27.38 9.99
CA ARG A 195 -4.94 27.66 9.13
C ARG A 195 -4.38 28.31 7.87
N GLY A 196 -4.51 27.66 6.71
CA GLY A 196 -4.28 28.33 5.43
C GLY A 196 -5.16 29.58 5.36
N GLY A 197 -4.74 30.58 4.60
CA GLY A 197 -5.41 31.89 4.47
C GLY A 197 -6.78 31.86 3.76
N GLY A 198 -7.63 30.86 4.04
CA GLY A 198 -8.95 30.69 3.43
C GLY A 198 -9.88 29.79 4.25
N SER A 199 -11.15 29.72 3.84
CA SER A 199 -12.17 28.91 4.51
C SER A 199 -11.94 27.40 4.29
N ARG A 200 -12.22 26.61 5.33
CA ARG A 200 -12.13 25.15 5.27
C ARG A 200 -13.15 24.60 4.27
N ARG A 201 -12.70 23.89 3.24
CA ARG A 201 -13.61 23.26 2.27
C ARG A 201 -14.40 22.11 2.93
N ARG A 202 -15.72 22.22 2.94
CA ARG A 202 -16.68 21.23 3.45
C ARG A 202 -17.20 20.35 2.33
N HIS A 203 -17.85 19.23 2.67
CA HIS A 203 -18.45 18.29 1.70
C HIS A 203 -17.45 17.69 0.71
N THR A 204 -16.19 17.54 1.13
CA THR A 204 -15.12 17.04 0.26
C THR A 204 -14.97 15.51 0.28
N ALA A 205 -15.79 14.81 1.08
CA ALA A 205 -15.75 13.37 1.28
C ALA A 205 -15.77 12.54 -0.01
N SER A 206 -16.59 12.92 -1.00
CA SER A 206 -16.68 12.22 -2.29
C SER A 206 -15.41 12.37 -3.12
N TYR A 207 -14.72 13.51 -3.03
CA TYR A 207 -13.46 13.72 -3.74
C TYR A 207 -12.36 12.78 -3.27
N ALA A 208 -12.37 12.35 -2.00
CA ALA A 208 -11.42 11.35 -1.51
C ALA A 208 -11.62 10.01 -2.23
N SER A 209 -12.88 9.60 -2.41
CA SER A 209 -13.23 8.36 -3.12
C SER A 209 -12.90 8.45 -4.61
N TRP A 210 -13.17 9.58 -5.27
CA TRP A 210 -12.74 9.81 -6.66
C TRP A 210 -11.23 9.78 -6.84
N LEU A 211 -10.49 10.43 -5.92
CA LEU A 211 -9.02 10.39 -5.91
C LEU A 211 -8.52 8.95 -5.76
N CYS A 212 -9.11 8.19 -4.84
CA CYS A 212 -8.77 6.78 -4.64
C CYS A 212 -9.08 5.93 -5.87
N ALA A 213 -10.23 6.12 -6.52
CA ALA A 213 -10.58 5.40 -7.74
C ALA A 213 -9.57 5.69 -8.86
N GLY A 214 -9.17 6.96 -9.04
CA GLY A 214 -8.11 7.33 -9.96
C GLY A 214 -6.78 6.64 -9.64
N MET A 215 -6.41 6.54 -8.36
CA MET A 215 -5.21 5.81 -7.95
C MET A 215 -5.28 4.31 -8.22
N VAL A 216 -6.44 3.68 -8.07
CA VAL A 216 -6.64 2.26 -8.43
C VAL A 216 -6.44 2.06 -9.93
N VAL A 217 -7.03 2.93 -10.76
CA VAL A 217 -6.84 2.87 -12.23
C VAL A 217 -5.37 3.02 -12.58
N ILE A 218 -4.68 4.02 -12.02
CA ILE A 218 -3.23 4.22 -12.25
C ILE A 218 -2.44 2.97 -11.83
N ALA A 219 -2.73 2.40 -10.66
CA ALA A 219 -2.03 1.22 -10.16
C ALA A 219 -2.24 0.00 -11.08
N ILE A 220 -3.48 -0.28 -11.49
CA ILE A 220 -3.77 -1.39 -12.40
C ILE A 220 -3.09 -1.18 -13.76
N THR A 221 -3.15 0.04 -14.31
CA THR A 221 -2.47 0.36 -15.57
C THR A 221 -0.96 0.22 -15.46
N LEU A 222 -0.34 0.59 -14.34
CA LEU A 222 1.09 0.40 -14.11
C LEU A 222 1.47 -1.07 -14.01
N ALA A 223 0.70 -1.89 -13.28
CA ALA A 223 0.94 -3.33 -13.18
C ALA A 223 0.80 -4.02 -14.54
N LEU A 224 -0.24 -3.65 -15.31
CA LEU A 224 -0.46 -4.19 -16.65
C LEU A 224 0.61 -3.71 -17.63
N GLY A 225 0.96 -2.43 -17.61
CA GLY A 225 2.03 -1.87 -18.44
C GLY A 225 3.38 -2.52 -18.16
N TYR A 226 3.70 -2.75 -16.87
CA TYR A 226 4.91 -3.49 -16.48
C TYR A 226 4.89 -4.92 -17.02
N SER A 227 3.80 -5.66 -16.80
CA SER A 227 3.62 -7.02 -17.29
C SER A 227 3.83 -7.13 -18.81
N LEU A 228 3.22 -6.24 -19.59
CA LEU A 228 3.35 -6.25 -21.05
C LEU A 228 4.76 -5.87 -21.51
N LEU A 229 5.38 -4.87 -20.90
CA LEU A 229 6.72 -4.42 -21.29
C LEU A 229 7.78 -5.46 -20.91
N ALA A 230 7.71 -6.05 -19.71
CA ALA A 230 8.67 -7.06 -19.25
C ALA A 230 8.62 -8.36 -20.06
N ASN A 231 7.48 -8.64 -20.69
CA ASN A 231 7.27 -9.80 -21.56
C ASN A 231 7.25 -9.45 -23.05
N SER A 232 7.72 -8.26 -23.41
CA SER A 232 7.91 -7.86 -24.81
C SER A 232 9.37 -8.01 -25.22
N ASP A 233 9.64 -8.21 -26.51
CA ASP A 233 11.00 -8.21 -27.06
C ASP A 233 11.66 -6.81 -27.06
N LEU A 234 11.00 -5.81 -26.46
CA LEU A 234 11.52 -4.46 -26.33
C LEU A 234 12.52 -4.39 -25.15
N PRO A 235 13.65 -3.68 -25.31
CA PRO A 235 14.56 -3.45 -24.20
C PRO A 235 13.89 -2.58 -23.12
N LEU A 236 13.90 -3.07 -21.88
CA LEU A 236 13.48 -2.35 -20.66
C LEU A 236 14.56 -1.40 -20.13
#